data_AF-A0A1F2U4Q9-F1
#
_entry.id   AF-A0A1F2U4Q9-F1
#
_cell.length_a   1.000
_cell.length_b   1.000
_cell.length_c   1.000
_cell.angle_alpha   90.00
_cell.angle_beta   90.00
_cell.angle_gamma   90.00
#
_symmetry.space_group_name_H-M   'P 1'
#
loop_
_entity.id
_entity.type
_entity.pdbx_description
1 polymer ?
#
loop_
_entity_poly.entity_id
_entity_poly.type
_entity_poly.pdbx_seq_one_letter_code
_entity_poly.pdbx_strand_id
1 'polypeptide(L)'
;MKSLMRVAAAVLVASPFVFETAAAQSVDALVAEAVQILPEDLRAGATVVTYDATTGSRKVLRQGTNFLECQPRMADGFTRCYNKSLGPRRDLEAKLRAEKKSDQEVSSAIAAAVKGGTLPQPSQGMMSYRGYNKPDRIQNLWVMSLPGRAPESVGVSTASQRDAAIAGKGLPWMMAPGTPAAHIMIPINPSVTVSSVTDEAADEIAQAVLPLPEDLRAGATVYKYHPATGERVVLRKGTNAVECLPRNPEDGFTWCYNTVSSPRRDLSAKLRAQKKSDKEVQEALAAATQAGTIKPTPFGTMSYRLYGKKDRIQLLWVLSVPGATAQSIGVSDADHREEAINGRGVPWLMLAGTPGAHIMIPINK
;
A
#
# COMPACT_ATOMS: atom_id res chain seq x y z
N MET A 1 71.88 53.55 -35.69
CA MET A 1 71.25 52.88 -34.53
C MET A 1 69.77 52.71 -34.86
N LYS A 2 69.31 51.47 -35.02
CA LYS A 2 67.96 51.11 -35.47
C LYS A 2 66.98 51.17 -34.29
N SER A 3 65.91 51.95 -34.40
CA SER A 3 64.75 51.86 -33.49
C SER A 3 63.68 51.00 -34.16
N LEU A 4 63.43 49.82 -33.60
CA LEU A 4 62.38 48.90 -34.02
C LEU A 4 61.11 49.17 -33.20
N MET A 5 60.09 49.72 -33.87
CA MET A 5 58.69 49.65 -33.43
C MET A 5 58.24 48.18 -33.43
N ARG A 6 57.80 47.67 -32.28
CA ARG A 6 57.12 46.36 -32.16
C ARG A 6 55.61 46.60 -32.14
N VAL A 7 54.93 46.21 -33.22
CA VAL A 7 53.48 46.06 -33.29
C VAL A 7 53.13 44.69 -32.72
N ALA A 8 52.39 44.64 -31.62
CA ALA A 8 51.86 43.40 -31.06
C ALA A 8 50.50 43.09 -31.73
N ALA A 9 50.47 42.02 -32.54
CA ALA A 9 49.23 41.50 -33.11
C ALA A 9 48.48 40.68 -32.05
N ALA A 10 47.29 41.14 -31.65
CA ALA A 10 46.38 40.39 -30.81
C ALA A 10 45.65 39.34 -31.66
N VAL A 11 45.99 38.07 -31.47
CA VAL A 11 45.27 36.93 -32.06
C VAL A 11 44.00 36.69 -31.25
N LEU A 12 42.85 37.03 -31.81
CA LEU A 12 41.54 36.65 -31.31
C LEU A 12 41.32 35.15 -31.59
N VAL A 13 41.53 34.32 -30.57
CA VAL A 13 41.15 32.90 -30.60
C VAL A 13 39.65 32.83 -30.36
N ALA A 14 38.88 32.61 -31.43
CA ALA A 14 37.46 32.30 -31.34
C ALA A 14 37.30 30.87 -30.79
N SER A 15 37.01 30.74 -29.50
CA SER A 15 36.61 29.47 -28.90
C SER A 15 35.22 29.07 -29.44
N PRO A 16 35.05 27.85 -30.00
CA PRO A 16 33.73 27.36 -30.34
C PRO A 16 32.94 27.12 -29.05
N PHE A 17 31.83 27.83 -28.89
CA PHE A 17 30.81 27.51 -27.90
C PHE A 17 30.25 26.12 -28.23
N VAL A 18 30.68 25.11 -27.48
CA VAL A 18 30.01 23.81 -27.45
C VAL A 18 28.69 24.02 -26.71
N PHE A 19 27.59 24.07 -27.45
CA PHE A 19 26.27 23.93 -26.86
C PHE A 19 26.17 22.49 -26.33
N GLU A 20 26.24 22.34 -25.02
CA GLU A 20 25.98 21.08 -24.34
C GLU A 20 24.47 20.80 -24.46
N THR A 21 24.09 20.11 -25.53
CA THR A 21 22.73 19.60 -25.68
C THR A 21 22.52 18.59 -24.55
N ALA A 22 21.65 18.90 -23.59
CA ALA A 22 21.19 17.93 -22.60
C ALA A 22 20.74 16.66 -23.35
N ALA A 23 21.50 15.58 -23.23
CA ALA A 23 21.17 14.33 -23.90
C ALA A 23 19.80 13.87 -23.43
N ALA A 24 18.85 13.76 -24.36
CA ALA A 24 17.55 13.17 -24.07
C ALA A 24 17.78 11.77 -23.48
N GLN A 25 17.15 11.49 -22.33
CA GLN A 25 17.26 10.17 -21.71
C GLN A 25 16.85 9.09 -22.72
N SER A 26 17.61 7.99 -22.77
CA SER A 26 17.25 6.86 -23.63
C SER A 26 15.93 6.25 -23.19
N VAL A 27 15.22 5.60 -24.12
CA VAL A 27 13.99 4.85 -23.81
C VAL A 27 14.24 3.83 -22.69
N ASP A 28 15.38 3.14 -22.74
CA ASP A 28 15.77 2.17 -21.71
C ASP A 28 15.94 2.80 -20.32
N ALA A 29 16.55 4.00 -20.25
CA ALA A 29 16.67 4.74 -19.00
C ALA A 29 15.31 5.15 -18.43
N LEU A 30 14.39 5.62 -19.29
CA LEU A 30 13.02 5.96 -18.90
C LEU A 30 12.25 4.72 -18.41
N VAL A 31 12.39 3.58 -19.09
CA VAL A 31 11.78 2.31 -18.69
C VAL A 31 12.30 1.85 -17.33
N ALA A 32 13.63 1.84 -17.14
CA ALA A 32 14.26 1.47 -15.88
C ALA A 32 13.80 2.37 -14.73
N GLU A 33 13.76 3.69 -14.96
CA GLU A 33 13.27 4.66 -13.98
C GLU A 33 11.79 4.42 -13.62
N ALA A 34 10.94 4.12 -14.61
CA ALA A 34 9.51 3.96 -14.41
C ALA A 34 9.18 2.76 -13.53
N VAL A 35 9.88 1.64 -13.71
CA VAL A 35 9.52 0.37 -13.05
C VAL A 35 10.23 0.12 -11.73
N GLN A 36 11.28 0.87 -11.39
CA GLN A 36 12.05 0.64 -10.14
C GLN A 36 11.20 0.72 -8.86
N ILE A 37 10.04 1.40 -8.91
CA ILE A 37 9.14 1.57 -7.77
C ILE A 37 8.24 0.35 -7.51
N LEU A 38 8.25 -0.61 -8.43
CA LEU A 38 7.51 -1.87 -8.31
C LEU A 38 8.33 -2.93 -7.56
N PRO A 39 7.65 -3.91 -6.92
CA PRO A 39 8.23 -5.21 -6.60
C PRO A 39 8.97 -5.80 -7.79
N GLU A 40 10.09 -6.47 -7.52
CA GLU A 40 11.03 -6.93 -8.54
C GLU A 40 10.37 -7.84 -9.60
N ASP A 41 9.53 -8.76 -9.15
CA ASP A 41 8.76 -9.70 -9.96
C ASP A 41 7.78 -9.01 -10.93
N LEU A 42 7.32 -7.80 -10.61
CA LEU A 42 6.39 -7.05 -11.44
C LEU A 42 7.09 -6.16 -12.48
N ARG A 43 8.40 -5.92 -12.35
CA ARG A 43 9.14 -4.92 -13.17
C ARG A 43 9.22 -5.30 -14.63
N ALA A 44 9.54 -6.55 -14.94
CA ALA A 44 9.76 -7.00 -16.32
C ALA A 44 8.46 -6.98 -17.14
N GLY A 45 7.34 -7.35 -16.50
CA GLY A 45 6.04 -7.42 -17.15
C GLY A 45 5.28 -6.10 -17.26
N ALA A 46 5.71 -5.02 -16.60
CA ALA A 46 4.96 -3.77 -16.59
C ALA A 46 5.01 -3.05 -17.95
N THR A 47 3.85 -2.55 -18.40
CA THR A 47 3.79 -1.62 -19.54
C THR A 47 4.37 -0.28 -19.09
N VAL A 48 5.15 0.39 -19.94
CA VAL A 48 5.65 1.74 -19.66
C VAL A 48 5.16 2.69 -20.73
N VAL A 49 4.51 3.76 -20.32
CA VAL A 49 3.99 4.81 -21.19
C VAL A 49 4.42 6.19 -20.72
N THR A 50 4.40 7.14 -21.64
CA THR A 50 4.47 8.57 -21.36
C THR A 50 3.44 9.28 -22.22
N TYR A 51 3.22 10.57 -21.96
CA TYR A 51 2.28 11.38 -22.72
C TYR A 51 2.99 12.58 -23.34
N ASP A 52 2.61 12.89 -24.56
CA ASP A 52 3.02 14.12 -25.21
C ASP A 52 2.44 15.33 -24.46
N ALA A 53 3.28 16.24 -23.98
CA ALA A 53 2.83 17.35 -23.15
C ALA A 53 1.93 18.36 -23.90
N THR A 54 2.05 18.43 -25.23
CA THR A 54 1.32 19.39 -26.06
C THR A 54 -0.03 18.84 -26.50
N THR A 55 -0.10 17.54 -26.80
CA THR A 55 -1.31 16.92 -27.37
C THR A 55 -2.02 15.96 -26.41
N GLY A 56 -1.37 15.56 -25.32
CA GLY A 56 -1.85 14.51 -24.42
C GLY A 56 -1.84 13.11 -25.06
N SER A 57 -1.18 12.96 -26.20
CA SER A 57 -1.12 11.70 -26.93
C SER A 57 -0.24 10.68 -26.20
N ARG A 58 -0.77 9.49 -26.00
CA ARG A 58 -0.07 8.36 -25.37
C ARG A 58 1.08 7.88 -26.24
N LYS A 59 2.27 7.73 -25.65
CA LYS A 59 3.46 7.11 -26.24
C LYS A 59 3.84 5.89 -25.43
N VAL A 60 3.86 4.71 -26.06
CA VAL A 60 4.27 3.46 -25.40
C VAL A 60 5.78 3.34 -25.51
N LEU A 61 6.48 3.34 -24.37
CA LEU A 61 7.93 3.15 -24.28
C LEU A 61 8.29 1.67 -24.21
N ARG A 62 7.44 0.86 -23.56
CA ARG A 62 7.54 -0.59 -23.53
C ARG A 62 6.16 -1.21 -23.40
N GLN A 63 5.84 -2.15 -24.28
CA GLN A 63 4.64 -2.97 -24.11
C GLN A 63 4.92 -4.07 -23.08
N GLY A 64 4.12 -4.11 -22.01
CA GLY A 64 4.23 -5.11 -20.95
C GLY A 64 3.29 -6.31 -21.16
N THR A 65 3.47 -7.31 -20.31
CA THR A 65 2.72 -8.57 -20.28
C THR A 65 1.82 -8.72 -19.05
N ASN A 66 2.06 -7.95 -17.98
CA ASN A 66 1.30 -8.07 -16.73
C ASN A 66 0.14 -7.04 -16.62
N PHE A 67 -0.34 -6.83 -15.41
CA PHE A 67 -1.50 -5.98 -15.10
C PHE A 67 -1.12 -4.53 -14.74
N LEU A 68 0.17 -4.15 -14.83
CA LEU A 68 0.64 -2.83 -14.46
C LEU A 68 1.01 -1.96 -15.65
N GLU A 69 0.81 -0.67 -15.46
CA GLU A 69 1.23 0.40 -16.36
C GLU A 69 1.94 1.49 -15.56
N CYS A 70 3.17 1.81 -15.96
CA CYS A 70 4.05 2.76 -15.31
C CYS A 70 4.29 3.98 -16.20
N GLN A 71 4.49 5.12 -15.55
CA GLN A 71 4.99 6.34 -16.17
C GLN A 71 6.32 6.72 -15.52
N PRO A 72 7.32 7.14 -16.32
CA PRO A 72 8.58 7.68 -15.80
C PRO A 72 8.31 8.98 -15.02
N ARG A 73 9.37 9.60 -14.51
CA ARG A 73 9.20 10.82 -13.71
C ARG A 73 8.46 11.91 -14.49
N MET A 74 7.32 12.33 -13.96
CA MET A 74 6.50 13.41 -14.51
C MET A 74 7.01 14.79 -14.04
N ALA A 75 6.42 15.85 -14.57
CA ALA A 75 6.78 17.24 -14.25
C ALA A 75 6.63 17.59 -12.75
N ASP A 76 5.76 16.88 -12.03
CA ASP A 76 5.59 17.02 -10.58
C ASP A 76 6.67 16.26 -9.76
N GLY A 77 7.61 15.61 -10.45
CA GLY A 77 8.73 14.86 -9.88
C GLY A 77 8.39 13.43 -9.45
N PHE A 78 7.14 12.98 -9.64
CA PHE A 78 6.74 11.62 -9.26
C PHE A 78 6.84 10.64 -10.42
N THR A 79 7.26 9.42 -10.10
CA THR A 79 7.09 8.23 -10.93
C THR A 79 5.85 7.50 -10.43
N ARG A 80 5.00 6.97 -11.32
CA ARG A 80 3.76 6.31 -10.89
C ARG A 80 3.48 5.05 -11.70
N CYS A 81 3.02 4.00 -11.01
CA CYS A 81 2.48 2.80 -11.65
C CYS A 81 1.09 2.50 -11.10
N TYR A 82 0.23 2.00 -11.99
CA TYR A 82 -1.17 1.73 -11.72
C TYR A 82 -1.56 0.38 -12.33
N ASN A 83 -2.73 -0.13 -11.94
CA ASN A 83 -3.37 -1.17 -12.73
C ASN A 83 -3.70 -0.65 -14.14
N LYS A 84 -3.41 -1.43 -15.17
CA LYS A 84 -3.65 -1.07 -16.58
C LYS A 84 -5.12 -0.79 -16.90
N SER A 85 -6.06 -1.27 -16.08
CA SER A 85 -7.48 -0.92 -16.20
C SER A 85 -7.75 0.58 -16.05
N LEU A 86 -6.82 1.32 -15.43
CA LEU A 86 -6.87 2.79 -15.33
C LEU A 86 -6.29 3.50 -16.56
N GLY A 87 -5.72 2.79 -17.54
CA GLY A 87 -5.13 3.36 -18.75
C GLY A 87 -6.07 4.32 -19.50
N PRO A 88 -7.32 3.93 -19.84
CA PRO A 88 -8.26 4.81 -20.52
C PRO A 88 -8.56 6.10 -19.74
N ARG A 89 -8.61 6.01 -18.40
CA ARG A 89 -8.77 7.18 -17.53
C ARG A 89 -7.54 8.08 -17.60
N ARG A 90 -6.33 7.51 -17.56
CA ARG A 90 -5.08 8.28 -17.66
C ARG A 90 -4.96 8.97 -19.02
N ASP A 91 -5.35 8.29 -20.10
CA ASP A 91 -5.35 8.85 -21.45
C ASP A 91 -6.29 10.06 -21.56
N LEU A 92 -7.49 9.99 -20.97
CA LEU A 92 -8.40 11.14 -20.93
C LEU A 92 -7.85 12.28 -20.08
N GLU A 93 -7.28 11.98 -18.90
CA GLU A 93 -6.66 13.01 -18.05
C GLU A 93 -5.48 13.70 -18.76
N ALA A 94 -4.65 12.96 -19.50
CA ALA A 94 -3.53 13.52 -20.26
C ALA A 94 -4.01 14.46 -21.37
N LYS A 95 -5.04 14.07 -22.13
CA LYS A 95 -5.66 14.92 -23.18
C LYS A 95 -6.22 16.21 -22.60
N LEU A 96 -7.02 16.13 -21.54
CA LEU A 96 -7.62 17.30 -20.90
C LEU A 96 -6.54 18.24 -20.31
N ARG A 97 -5.46 17.68 -19.74
CA ARG A 97 -4.34 18.49 -19.24
C ARG A 97 -3.58 19.18 -20.36
N ALA A 98 -3.40 18.54 -21.52
CA ALA A 98 -2.81 19.16 -22.70
C ALA A 98 -3.67 20.31 -23.26
N GLU A 99 -5.00 20.21 -23.12
CA GLU A 99 -5.96 21.29 -23.37
C GLU A 99 -5.96 22.39 -22.28
N LYS A 100 -5.07 22.31 -21.29
CA LYS A 100 -4.92 23.24 -20.17
C LYS A 100 -6.17 23.34 -19.27
N LYS A 101 -6.97 22.26 -19.22
CA LYS A 101 -8.11 22.17 -18.29
C LYS A 101 -7.63 22.20 -16.84
N SER A 102 -8.37 22.90 -15.99
CA SER A 102 -8.15 22.92 -14.53
C SER A 102 -8.42 21.55 -13.91
N ASP A 103 -7.89 21.28 -12.71
CA ASP A 103 -8.14 20.01 -12.02
C ASP A 103 -9.63 19.75 -11.75
N GLN A 104 -10.42 20.81 -11.54
CA GLN A 104 -11.87 20.70 -11.36
C GLN A 104 -12.59 20.31 -12.65
N GLU A 105 -12.21 20.89 -13.79
CA GLU A 105 -12.73 20.50 -15.10
C GLU A 105 -12.35 19.06 -15.44
N VAL A 106 -11.09 18.68 -15.20
CA VAL A 106 -10.63 17.30 -15.40
C VAL A 106 -11.45 16.33 -14.54
N SER A 107 -11.60 16.62 -13.24
CA SER A 107 -12.37 15.77 -12.33
C SER A 107 -13.84 15.62 -12.77
N SER A 108 -14.46 16.73 -13.18
CA SER A 108 -15.84 16.75 -13.66
C SER A 108 -16.01 15.93 -14.95
N ALA A 109 -15.08 16.06 -15.90
CA ALA A 109 -15.08 15.29 -17.14
C ALA A 109 -14.90 13.78 -16.88
N ILE A 110 -14.02 13.41 -15.96
CA ILE A 110 -13.85 12.00 -15.56
C ILE A 110 -15.12 11.47 -14.91
N ALA A 111 -15.73 12.22 -14.00
CA ALA A 111 -16.99 11.82 -13.36
C ALA A 111 -18.12 11.64 -14.38
N ALA A 112 -18.22 12.55 -15.36
CA ALA A 112 -19.18 12.44 -16.46
C ALA A 112 -18.89 11.22 -17.35
N ALA A 113 -17.63 10.98 -17.70
CA ALA A 113 -17.22 9.85 -18.52
C ALA A 113 -17.49 8.49 -17.86
N VAL A 114 -17.28 8.41 -16.54
CA VAL A 114 -17.63 7.25 -15.70
C VAL A 114 -19.15 7.08 -15.60
N LYS A 115 -19.89 8.16 -15.34
CA LYS A 115 -21.37 8.14 -15.29
C LYS A 115 -21.98 7.72 -16.63
N GLY A 116 -21.38 8.17 -17.74
CA GLY A 116 -21.78 7.84 -19.11
C GLY A 116 -21.28 6.48 -19.61
N GLY A 117 -20.51 5.73 -18.82
CA GLY A 117 -20.03 4.39 -19.18
C GLY A 117 -18.86 4.36 -20.17
N THR A 118 -18.35 5.51 -20.62
CA THR A 118 -17.17 5.61 -21.49
C THR A 118 -15.85 5.29 -20.76
N LEU A 119 -15.82 5.48 -19.44
CA LEU A 119 -14.76 5.00 -18.58
C LEU A 119 -15.30 3.94 -17.61
N PRO A 120 -14.54 2.86 -17.35
CA PRO A 120 -14.94 1.87 -16.37
C PRO A 120 -14.97 2.48 -14.96
N GLN A 121 -15.88 1.98 -14.14
CA GLN A 121 -15.85 2.27 -12.70
C GLN A 121 -14.54 1.74 -12.10
N PRO A 122 -13.84 2.53 -11.27
CA PRO A 122 -12.69 2.02 -10.54
C PRO A 122 -13.09 0.80 -9.70
N SER A 123 -12.37 -0.32 -9.83
CA SER A 123 -12.55 -1.45 -8.93
C SER A 123 -12.20 -1.05 -7.49
N GLN A 124 -12.83 -1.72 -6.52
CA GLN A 124 -12.42 -1.59 -5.13
C GLN A 124 -11.03 -2.21 -4.97
N GLY A 125 -10.19 -1.57 -4.16
CA GLY A 125 -8.93 -2.15 -3.77
C GLY A 125 -7.84 -2.11 -4.82
N MET A 126 -7.73 -1.06 -5.63
CA MET A 126 -6.60 -0.94 -6.54
C MET A 126 -5.39 -0.35 -5.82
N MET A 127 -4.28 -1.09 -5.87
CA MET A 127 -2.97 -0.61 -5.50
C MET A 127 -2.40 0.28 -6.60
N SER A 128 -1.82 1.40 -6.19
CA SER A 128 -0.96 2.23 -7.01
C SER A 128 0.38 2.43 -6.33
N TYR A 129 1.42 2.61 -7.14
CA TYR A 129 2.79 2.74 -6.70
C TYR A 129 3.27 4.14 -7.06
N ARG A 130 3.92 4.82 -6.12
CA ARG A 130 4.43 6.17 -6.32
C ARG A 130 5.87 6.25 -5.82
N GLY A 131 6.76 6.69 -6.70
CA GLY A 131 8.14 7.03 -6.41
C GLY A 131 8.38 8.53 -6.39
N TYR A 132 9.28 8.98 -5.54
CA TYR A 132 9.84 10.32 -5.52
C TYR A 132 11.32 10.24 -5.15
N ASN A 133 12.17 11.02 -5.81
CA ASN A 133 13.62 10.87 -5.67
C ASN A 133 14.25 11.81 -4.62
N LYS A 134 13.51 12.77 -4.08
CA LYS A 134 14.01 13.70 -3.06
C LYS A 134 13.47 13.37 -1.66
N PRO A 135 14.24 13.64 -0.60
CA PRO A 135 13.86 13.28 0.77
C PRO A 135 12.85 14.25 1.41
N ASP A 136 12.46 15.35 0.75
CA ASP A 136 11.45 16.29 1.26
C ASP A 136 10.01 15.76 1.14
N ARG A 137 9.84 14.60 0.50
CA ARG A 137 8.57 13.85 0.40
C ARG A 137 8.80 12.37 0.66
N ILE A 138 7.72 11.65 0.88
CA ILE A 138 7.72 10.19 0.97
C ILE A 138 8.19 9.61 -0.36
N GLN A 139 9.36 8.99 -0.35
CA GLN A 139 10.04 8.49 -1.56
C GLN A 139 9.35 7.26 -2.15
N ASN A 140 9.01 6.26 -1.32
CA ASN A 140 8.31 5.06 -1.76
C ASN A 140 6.96 4.97 -1.06
N LEU A 141 5.88 5.12 -1.83
CA LEU A 141 4.53 5.03 -1.31
C LEU A 141 3.68 4.13 -2.18
N TRP A 142 3.02 3.17 -1.54
CA TRP A 142 1.95 2.39 -2.12
C TRP A 142 0.61 2.93 -1.61
N VAL A 143 -0.41 2.94 -2.45
CA VAL A 143 -1.73 3.49 -2.11
C VAL A 143 -2.82 2.52 -2.53
N MET A 144 -3.59 2.06 -1.55
CA MET A 144 -4.72 1.17 -1.74
C MET A 144 -6.03 1.96 -1.77
N SER A 145 -6.73 1.99 -2.90
CA SER A 145 -8.04 2.66 -2.99
C SER A 145 -9.14 1.87 -2.27
N LEU A 146 -9.92 2.53 -1.44
CA LEU A 146 -11.07 1.94 -0.74
C LEU A 146 -12.27 2.91 -0.79
N PRO A 147 -12.83 3.20 -1.98
CA PRO A 147 -13.87 4.22 -2.14
C PRO A 147 -15.05 4.02 -1.18
N GLY A 148 -15.45 5.08 -0.49
CA GLY A 148 -16.58 5.12 0.44
C GLY A 148 -16.33 4.44 1.79
N ARG A 149 -15.15 3.89 2.05
CA ARG A 149 -14.87 3.17 3.30
C ARG A 149 -14.52 4.11 4.44
N ALA A 150 -15.15 3.87 5.58
CA ALA A 150 -14.94 4.59 6.83
C ALA A 150 -13.95 3.82 7.73
N PRO A 151 -13.19 4.51 8.61
CA PRO A 151 -12.15 3.91 9.42
C PRO A 151 -12.69 2.87 10.39
N GLU A 152 -13.96 2.94 10.80
CA GLU A 152 -14.59 1.93 11.65
C GLU A 152 -14.73 0.60 10.91
N SER A 153 -15.02 0.64 9.61
CA SER A 153 -15.17 -0.56 8.77
C SER A 153 -13.84 -1.15 8.30
N VAL A 154 -12.76 -0.37 8.35
CA VAL A 154 -11.42 -0.76 7.90
C VAL A 154 -10.55 -1.12 9.10
N GLY A 155 -10.64 -0.36 10.19
CA GLY A 155 -9.85 -0.53 11.40
C GLY A 155 -8.43 0.01 11.26
N VAL A 156 -8.23 1.08 10.48
CA VAL A 156 -6.93 1.73 10.27
C VAL A 156 -6.94 3.15 10.84
N SER A 157 -5.77 3.61 11.30
CA SER A 157 -5.58 4.97 11.79
C SER A 157 -5.89 6.01 10.70
N THR A 158 -6.51 7.12 11.08
CA THR A 158 -6.64 8.33 10.25
C THR A 158 -5.61 9.39 10.60
N ALA A 159 -4.79 9.15 11.63
CA ALA A 159 -3.70 10.04 12.01
C ALA A 159 -2.64 10.03 10.90
N SER A 160 -2.31 11.22 10.40
CA SER A 160 -1.30 11.36 9.35
C SER A 160 0.04 10.81 9.81
N GLN A 161 0.62 9.90 9.02
CA GLN A 161 1.98 9.38 9.23
C GLN A 161 2.99 10.03 8.28
N ARG A 162 2.67 11.21 7.71
CA ARG A 162 3.50 11.85 6.68
C ARG A 162 4.93 12.09 7.14
N ASP A 163 5.13 12.71 8.30
CA ASP A 163 6.47 13.08 8.77
C ASP A 163 7.26 11.84 9.19
N ALA A 164 6.59 10.89 9.86
CA ALA A 164 7.18 9.59 10.16
C ALA A 164 7.59 8.83 8.89
N ALA A 165 6.77 8.87 7.84
CA ALA A 165 7.05 8.24 6.55
C ALA A 165 8.23 8.92 5.80
N ILE A 166 8.34 10.25 5.87
CA ILE A 166 9.51 10.98 5.36
C ILE A 166 10.77 10.56 6.11
N ALA A 167 10.67 10.36 7.44
CA ALA A 167 11.76 9.86 8.27
C ALA A 167 12.00 8.33 8.15
N GLY A 168 11.32 7.63 7.24
CA GLY A 168 11.48 6.19 7.02
C GLY A 168 10.91 5.29 8.13
N LYS A 169 9.99 5.81 8.95
CA LYS A 169 9.35 5.13 10.09
C LYS A 169 7.82 5.13 10.00
N GLY A 170 7.29 5.39 8.81
CA GLY A 170 5.86 5.53 8.58
C GLY A 170 5.10 4.24 8.84
N LEU A 171 3.86 4.39 9.27
CA LEU A 171 2.89 3.31 9.37
C LEU A 171 1.76 3.57 8.35
N PRO A 172 1.02 2.54 7.90
CA PRO A 172 -0.13 2.78 7.05
C PRO A 172 -1.23 3.63 7.74
N TRP A 173 -1.84 4.56 6.99
CA TRP A 173 -2.96 5.38 7.48
C TRP A 173 -3.99 5.64 6.38
N MET A 174 -5.23 5.94 6.75
CA MET A 174 -6.30 6.28 5.84
C MET A 174 -6.44 7.79 5.63
N MET A 175 -6.71 8.17 4.39
CA MET A 175 -7.07 9.53 4.00
C MET A 175 -8.46 9.56 3.38
N ALA A 176 -9.12 10.72 3.48
CA ALA A 176 -10.46 11.00 2.95
C ALA A 176 -11.52 9.94 3.32
N PRO A 177 -11.60 9.51 4.60
CA PRO A 177 -12.50 8.45 5.04
C PRO A 177 -13.95 8.74 4.68
N GLY A 178 -14.70 7.71 4.28
CA GLY A 178 -16.12 7.80 3.94
C GLY A 178 -16.42 8.48 2.59
N THR A 179 -15.41 9.00 1.89
CA THR A 179 -15.58 9.66 0.58
C THR A 179 -15.24 8.71 -0.58
N PRO A 180 -15.65 9.00 -1.83
CA PRO A 180 -15.18 8.26 -3.00
C PRO A 180 -13.65 8.24 -3.17
N ALA A 181 -12.95 9.18 -2.54
CA ALA A 181 -11.49 9.27 -2.56
C ALA A 181 -10.82 8.53 -1.39
N ALA A 182 -11.56 7.80 -0.54
CA ALA A 182 -10.99 7.07 0.59
C ALA A 182 -9.89 6.10 0.12
N HIS A 183 -8.73 6.15 0.76
CA HIS A 183 -7.57 5.30 0.45
C HIS A 183 -6.65 5.11 1.66
N ILE A 184 -5.91 4.00 1.67
CA ILE A 184 -4.84 3.74 2.63
C ILE A 184 -3.51 4.08 1.98
N MET A 185 -2.76 4.95 2.64
CA MET A 185 -1.37 5.28 2.34
C MET A 185 -0.48 4.25 3.03
N ILE A 186 0.38 3.56 2.29
CA ILE A 186 1.29 2.51 2.78
C ILE A 186 2.73 2.93 2.44
N PRO A 187 3.43 3.63 3.36
CA PRO A 187 4.86 3.92 3.17
C PRO A 187 5.67 2.64 3.13
N ILE A 188 6.58 2.55 2.17
CA ILE A 188 7.59 1.49 2.16
C ILE A 188 8.85 2.07 2.80
N ASN A 189 9.01 1.76 4.09
CA ASN A 189 10.16 2.20 4.87
C ASN A 189 11.47 1.60 4.30
N PRO A 190 12.60 2.31 4.41
CA PRO A 190 13.91 1.79 4.02
C PRO A 190 14.22 0.45 4.70
N SER A 191 15.09 -0.33 4.08
CA SER A 191 15.58 -1.58 4.63
C SER A 191 16.25 -1.37 5.99
N VAL A 192 16.00 -2.26 6.94
CA VAL A 192 16.65 -2.25 8.27
C VAL A 192 17.46 -3.52 8.50
N THR A 193 18.62 -3.40 9.14
CA THR A 193 19.47 -4.54 9.55
C THR A 193 19.27 -4.91 11.01
N VAL A 194 18.75 -3.99 11.82
CA VAL A 194 18.43 -4.17 13.24
C VAL A 194 17.00 -3.73 13.47
N SER A 195 16.15 -4.66 13.91
CA SER A 195 14.78 -4.31 14.24
C SER A 195 14.67 -3.61 15.59
N SER A 196 13.84 -2.56 15.65
CA SER A 196 13.41 -1.91 16.89
C SER A 196 12.09 -2.47 17.46
N VAL A 197 11.51 -3.49 16.83
CA VAL A 197 10.26 -4.11 17.28
C VAL A 197 10.48 -4.93 18.55
N THR A 198 9.62 -4.69 19.54
CA THR A 198 9.55 -5.44 20.81
C THR A 198 8.12 -5.87 21.07
N ASP A 199 7.94 -7.05 21.68
CA ASP A 199 6.68 -7.55 22.21
C ASP A 199 6.64 -7.56 23.74
N GLU A 200 7.63 -6.96 24.40
CA GLU A 200 7.70 -6.80 25.85
C GLU A 200 7.00 -5.53 26.31
N ALA A 201 6.21 -5.63 27.38
CA ALA A 201 5.45 -4.53 27.97
C ALA A 201 5.25 -4.76 29.48
N ALA A 202 4.79 -3.73 30.19
CA ALA A 202 4.63 -3.78 31.64
C ALA A 202 3.56 -4.77 32.12
N ASP A 203 2.53 -5.02 31.29
CA ASP A 203 1.42 -5.93 31.58
C ASP A 203 0.79 -6.48 30.29
N GLU A 204 -0.11 -7.47 30.43
CA GLU A 204 -0.75 -8.16 29.30
C GLU A 204 -1.64 -7.23 28.42
N ILE A 205 -2.21 -6.16 28.99
CA ILE A 205 -3.06 -5.21 28.25
C ILE A 205 -2.18 -4.28 27.42
N ALA A 206 -1.10 -3.75 28.02
CA ALA A 206 -0.11 -2.93 27.32
C ALA A 206 0.55 -3.72 26.19
N GLN A 207 0.85 -5.00 26.45
CA GLN A 207 1.42 -5.93 25.50
C GLN A 207 0.48 -6.21 24.32
N ALA A 208 -0.81 -6.44 24.60
CA ALA A 208 -1.82 -6.77 23.59
C ALA A 208 -1.97 -5.70 22.49
N VAL A 209 -1.72 -4.43 22.81
CA VAL A 209 -1.91 -3.30 21.88
C VAL A 209 -0.65 -2.83 21.16
N LEU A 210 0.51 -3.42 21.46
CA LEU A 210 1.77 -3.12 20.75
C LEU A 210 1.72 -3.27 19.22
N PRO A 211 0.93 -4.20 18.61
CA PRO A 211 0.80 -4.29 17.15
C PRO A 211 0.22 -3.02 16.50
N LEU A 212 -0.49 -2.18 17.26
CA LEU A 212 -1.25 -1.05 16.75
C LEU A 212 -0.42 0.23 16.60
N PRO A 213 -0.80 1.11 15.66
CA PRO A 213 -0.49 2.53 15.72
C PRO A 213 -0.82 3.14 17.08
N GLU A 214 0.01 4.08 17.53
CA GLU A 214 -0.10 4.69 18.85
C GLU A 214 -1.50 5.26 19.14
N ASP A 215 -2.10 5.94 18.17
CA ASP A 215 -3.43 6.56 18.27
C ASP A 215 -4.57 5.54 18.41
N LEU A 216 -4.39 4.29 17.98
CA LEU A 216 -5.39 3.24 18.14
C LEU A 216 -5.28 2.49 19.47
N ARG A 217 -4.15 2.57 20.18
CA ARG A 217 -3.86 1.75 21.37
C ARG A 217 -4.81 2.01 22.53
N ALA A 218 -5.07 3.29 22.84
CA ALA A 218 -5.92 3.66 23.97
C ALA A 218 -7.38 3.25 23.75
N GLY A 219 -7.86 3.34 22.50
CA GLY A 219 -9.24 3.00 22.15
C GLY A 219 -9.50 1.52 21.88
N ALA A 220 -8.48 0.67 21.78
CA ALA A 220 -8.67 -0.75 21.44
C ALA A 220 -9.25 -1.54 22.62
N THR A 221 -10.26 -2.38 22.36
CA THR A 221 -10.73 -3.36 23.35
C THR A 221 -9.67 -4.43 23.54
N VAL A 222 -9.38 -4.85 24.77
CA VAL A 222 -8.52 -6.01 25.04
C VAL A 222 -9.35 -7.08 25.70
N TYR A 223 -9.29 -8.30 25.17
CA TYR A 223 -10.10 -9.42 25.64
C TYR A 223 -9.36 -10.74 25.47
N LYS A 224 -9.80 -11.77 26.18
CA LYS A 224 -9.40 -13.16 25.98
C LYS A 224 -10.62 -14.07 25.94
N TYR A 225 -10.44 -15.31 25.48
CA TYR A 225 -11.50 -16.31 25.56
C TYR A 225 -11.29 -17.21 26.77
N HIS A 226 -12.37 -17.52 27.50
CA HIS A 226 -12.34 -18.49 28.56
C HIS A 226 -12.08 -19.90 27.97
N PRO A 227 -11.06 -20.64 28.43
CA PRO A 227 -10.59 -21.85 27.74
C PRO A 227 -11.64 -22.97 27.71
N ALA A 228 -12.48 -23.09 28.74
CA ALA A 228 -13.48 -24.16 28.82
C ALA A 228 -14.79 -23.84 28.08
N THR A 229 -15.13 -22.57 27.88
CA THR A 229 -16.44 -22.15 27.32
C THR A 229 -16.33 -21.39 26.00
N GLY A 230 -15.17 -20.82 25.70
CA GLY A 230 -14.97 -19.94 24.55
C GLY A 230 -15.68 -18.59 24.69
N GLU A 231 -16.15 -18.24 25.89
CA GLU A 231 -16.78 -16.95 26.16
C GLU A 231 -15.76 -15.83 26.27
N ARG A 232 -16.14 -14.62 25.83
CA ARG A 232 -15.28 -13.44 25.94
C ARG A 232 -15.14 -13.01 27.39
N VAL A 233 -13.90 -12.83 27.81
CA VAL A 233 -13.52 -12.14 29.05
C VAL A 233 -12.86 -10.83 28.66
N VAL A 234 -13.54 -9.72 28.90
CA VAL A 234 -13.02 -8.38 28.58
C VAL A 234 -12.03 -7.95 29.67
N LEU A 235 -10.79 -7.69 29.29
CA LEU A 235 -9.73 -7.19 30.17
C LEU A 235 -9.73 -5.66 30.22
N ARG A 236 -10.00 -5.03 29.07
CA ARG A 236 -10.20 -3.58 28.95
C ARG A 236 -11.23 -3.28 27.88
N LYS A 237 -12.27 -2.54 28.24
CA LYS A 237 -13.24 -2.05 27.25
C LYS A 237 -12.65 -0.88 26.47
N GLY A 238 -12.69 -0.96 25.14
CA GLY A 238 -12.25 0.09 24.24
C GLY A 238 -13.40 0.93 23.66
N THR A 239 -13.04 1.95 22.90
CA THR A 239 -13.91 2.95 22.26
C THR A 239 -13.78 3.00 20.73
N ASN A 240 -12.79 2.35 20.13
CA ASN A 240 -12.61 2.30 18.68
C ASN A 240 -13.00 0.93 18.09
N ALA A 241 -12.84 0.78 16.77
CA ALA A 241 -13.23 -0.42 16.03
C ALA A 241 -12.18 -1.54 16.03
N VAL A 242 -11.22 -1.52 16.95
CA VAL A 242 -10.15 -2.52 17.05
C VAL A 242 -10.23 -3.26 18.38
N GLU A 243 -10.00 -4.56 18.34
CA GLU A 243 -9.93 -5.42 19.51
C GLU A 243 -8.72 -6.35 19.46
N CYS A 244 -8.02 -6.50 20.58
CA CYS A 244 -6.76 -7.21 20.71
C CYS A 244 -6.86 -8.38 21.70
N LEU A 245 -6.15 -9.45 21.35
CA LEU A 245 -5.87 -10.59 22.22
C LEU A 245 -4.44 -10.43 22.77
N PRO A 246 -4.21 -10.70 24.06
CA PRO A 246 -2.86 -10.84 24.61
C PRO A 246 -2.02 -11.86 23.83
N ARG A 247 -0.70 -11.80 23.99
CA ARG A 247 0.23 -12.80 23.43
C ARG A 247 -0.24 -14.21 23.75
N ASN A 248 -0.47 -14.99 22.71
CA ASN A 248 -0.74 -16.41 22.86
C ASN A 248 0.55 -17.11 23.30
N PRO A 249 0.57 -17.79 24.46
CA PRO A 249 1.77 -18.46 24.97
C PRO A 249 2.20 -19.66 24.11
N GLU A 250 1.30 -20.24 23.30
CA GLU A 250 1.59 -21.41 22.48
C GLU A 250 2.34 -21.06 21.19
N ASP A 251 1.93 -19.99 20.50
CA ASP A 251 2.50 -19.60 19.20
C ASP A 251 3.37 -18.32 19.26
N GLY A 252 3.31 -17.58 20.37
CA GLY A 252 4.03 -16.33 20.62
C GLY A 252 3.45 -15.10 19.93
N PHE A 253 2.32 -15.20 19.22
CA PHE A 253 1.71 -14.10 18.49
C PHE A 253 0.77 -13.27 19.34
N THR A 254 0.77 -11.97 19.08
CA THR A 254 -0.25 -11.04 19.56
C THR A 254 -1.04 -10.56 18.35
N TRP A 255 -2.37 -10.58 18.45
CA TRP A 255 -3.24 -10.21 17.35
C TRP A 255 -4.25 -9.15 17.76
N CYS A 256 -4.42 -8.16 16.90
CA CYS A 256 -5.56 -7.25 16.94
C CYS A 256 -6.34 -7.33 15.63
N TYR A 257 -7.66 -7.24 15.74
CA TYR A 257 -8.57 -7.35 14.63
C TYR A 257 -9.60 -6.23 14.67
N ASN A 258 -10.18 -5.93 13.52
CA ASN A 258 -11.37 -5.09 13.46
C ASN A 258 -12.58 -5.79 14.12
N THR A 259 -13.43 -5.04 14.82
CA THR A 259 -14.62 -5.54 15.50
C THR A 259 -15.69 -6.12 14.56
N VAL A 260 -15.69 -5.78 13.26
CA VAL A 260 -16.62 -6.37 12.27
C VAL A 260 -16.48 -7.89 12.13
N SER A 261 -15.31 -8.43 12.50
CA SER A 261 -15.02 -9.87 12.45
C SER A 261 -15.19 -10.58 13.80
N SER A 262 -15.67 -9.87 14.82
CA SER A 262 -15.95 -10.41 16.17
C SER A 262 -16.87 -11.63 16.16
N PRO A 263 -18.04 -11.60 15.48
CA PRO A 263 -18.99 -12.72 15.56
C PRO A 263 -18.39 -14.04 15.04
N ARG A 264 -17.54 -13.95 14.01
CA ARG A 264 -16.82 -15.10 13.47
C ARG A 264 -15.85 -15.67 14.50
N ARG A 265 -14.99 -14.82 15.09
CA ARG A 265 -14.02 -15.27 16.11
C ARG A 265 -14.71 -15.85 17.35
N ASP A 266 -15.81 -15.26 17.78
CA ASP A 266 -16.55 -15.70 18.96
C ASP A 266 -17.16 -17.07 18.76
N LEU A 267 -17.77 -17.30 17.58
CA LEU A 267 -18.26 -18.63 17.25
C LEU A 267 -17.09 -19.62 17.16
N SER A 268 -15.98 -19.27 16.51
CA SER A 268 -14.80 -20.13 16.45
C SER A 268 -14.27 -20.50 17.84
N ALA A 269 -14.20 -19.55 18.76
CA ALA A 269 -13.73 -19.78 20.13
C ALA A 269 -14.65 -20.74 20.90
N LYS A 270 -15.97 -20.55 20.81
CA LYS A 270 -16.96 -21.46 21.43
C LYS A 270 -16.86 -22.88 20.87
N LEU A 271 -16.73 -23.03 19.55
CA LEU A 271 -16.59 -24.34 18.92
C LEU A 271 -15.26 -25.03 19.30
N ARG A 272 -14.17 -24.27 19.39
CA ARG A 272 -12.88 -24.81 19.86
C ARG A 272 -12.90 -25.21 21.32
N ALA A 273 -13.58 -24.46 22.18
CA ALA A 273 -13.80 -24.85 23.58
C ALA A 273 -14.61 -26.16 23.71
N GLN A 274 -15.47 -26.45 22.73
CA GLN A 274 -16.17 -27.74 22.59
C GLN A 274 -15.30 -28.84 21.97
N LYS A 275 -14.00 -28.60 21.77
CA LYS A 275 -13.02 -29.53 21.17
C LYS A 275 -13.37 -29.96 19.73
N LYS A 276 -14.11 -29.13 18.99
CA LYS A 276 -14.33 -29.37 17.56
C LYS A 276 -13.03 -29.24 16.78
N SER A 277 -12.86 -30.12 15.81
CA SER A 277 -11.75 -30.08 14.86
C SER A 277 -11.80 -28.82 13.99
N ASP A 278 -10.66 -28.42 13.42
CA ASP A 278 -10.63 -27.25 12.51
C ASP A 278 -11.59 -27.42 11.33
N LYS A 279 -11.77 -28.64 10.81
CA LYS A 279 -12.73 -28.93 9.75
C LYS A 279 -14.17 -28.62 10.19
N GLU A 280 -14.58 -29.12 11.36
CA GLU A 280 -15.92 -28.85 11.90
C GLU A 280 -16.13 -27.36 12.19
N VAL A 281 -15.09 -26.66 12.67
CA VAL A 281 -15.14 -25.20 12.87
C VAL A 281 -15.38 -24.50 11.53
N GLN A 282 -14.63 -24.84 10.48
CA GLN A 282 -14.81 -24.23 9.16
C GLN A 282 -16.18 -24.52 8.57
N GLU A 283 -16.67 -25.76 8.67
CA GLU A 283 -18.01 -26.14 8.21
C GLU A 283 -19.11 -25.35 8.95
N ALA A 284 -19.00 -25.20 10.27
CA ALA A 284 -19.93 -24.41 11.07
C ALA A 284 -19.90 -22.92 10.70
N LEU A 285 -18.71 -22.34 10.47
CA LEU A 285 -18.57 -20.95 10.02
C LEU A 285 -19.15 -20.75 8.61
N ALA A 286 -18.96 -21.71 7.71
CA ALA A 286 -19.51 -21.68 6.36
C ALA A 286 -21.04 -21.73 6.40
N ALA A 287 -21.62 -22.65 7.19
CA ALA A 287 -23.06 -22.73 7.41
C ALA A 287 -23.62 -21.44 8.02
N ALA A 288 -22.95 -20.90 9.04
CA ALA A 288 -23.34 -19.63 9.68
C ALA A 288 -23.27 -18.43 8.70
N THR A 289 -22.31 -18.44 7.78
CA THR A 289 -22.17 -17.43 6.72
C THR A 289 -23.27 -17.58 5.67
N GLN A 290 -23.56 -18.80 5.23
CA GLN A 290 -24.66 -19.10 4.29
C GLN A 290 -26.03 -18.71 4.88
N ALA A 291 -26.22 -18.95 6.18
CA ALA A 291 -27.42 -18.55 6.91
C ALA A 291 -27.48 -17.04 7.21
N GLY A 292 -26.44 -16.26 6.89
CA GLY A 292 -26.38 -14.81 7.15
C GLY A 292 -26.18 -14.40 8.61
N THR A 293 -26.04 -15.37 9.52
CA THR A 293 -25.77 -15.11 10.95
C THR A 293 -24.37 -14.54 11.20
N ILE A 294 -23.40 -14.89 10.35
CA ILE A 294 -22.08 -14.26 10.28
C ILE A 294 -21.94 -13.58 8.92
N LYS A 295 -21.66 -12.28 8.93
CA LYS A 295 -21.38 -11.55 7.70
C LYS A 295 -19.96 -11.90 7.19
N PRO A 296 -19.74 -11.97 5.88
CA PRO A 296 -18.41 -12.05 5.31
C PRO A 296 -17.54 -10.88 5.78
N THR A 297 -16.23 -11.11 5.90
CA THR A 297 -15.28 -10.02 6.20
C THR A 297 -15.37 -8.97 5.09
N PRO A 298 -15.64 -7.70 5.41
CA PRO A 298 -15.65 -6.65 4.40
C PRO A 298 -14.29 -6.53 3.71
N PHE A 299 -14.29 -6.26 2.40
CA PHE A 299 -13.07 -5.94 1.67
C PHE A 299 -12.32 -4.78 2.34
N GLY A 300 -11.00 -4.79 2.41
CA GLY A 300 -10.23 -3.74 3.07
C GLY A 300 -10.36 -3.73 4.59
N THR A 301 -10.57 -4.87 5.25
CA THR A 301 -10.55 -4.95 6.72
C THR A 301 -9.13 -5.20 7.22
N MET A 302 -8.63 -4.37 8.13
CA MET A 302 -7.28 -4.44 8.68
C MET A 302 -7.23 -5.34 9.93
N SER A 303 -6.13 -6.09 10.04
CA SER A 303 -5.69 -6.80 11.24
C SER A 303 -4.21 -6.52 11.49
N TYR A 304 -3.77 -6.72 12.73
CA TYR A 304 -2.43 -6.39 13.19
C TYR A 304 -1.86 -7.59 13.93
N ARG A 305 -0.60 -7.94 13.64
CA ARG A 305 0.12 -9.02 14.28
C ARG A 305 1.48 -8.56 14.76
N LEU A 306 1.82 -8.97 15.98
CA LEU A 306 3.15 -8.82 16.55
C LEU A 306 3.74 -10.17 16.95
N TYR A 307 5.05 -10.30 16.82
CA TYR A 307 5.85 -11.44 17.25
C TYR A 307 7.22 -10.95 17.70
N GLY A 308 7.67 -11.37 18.88
CA GLY A 308 8.90 -10.86 19.49
C GLY A 308 10.20 -11.33 18.86
N LYS A 309 10.20 -12.51 18.23
CA LYS A 309 11.43 -13.13 17.71
C LYS A 309 11.66 -12.82 16.23
N LYS A 310 12.93 -12.87 15.82
CA LYS A 310 13.39 -12.52 14.47
C LYS A 310 13.30 -13.64 13.44
N ASP A 311 12.92 -14.86 13.84
CA ASP A 311 12.72 -16.00 12.93
C ASP A 311 11.41 -15.93 12.13
N ARG A 312 10.59 -14.90 12.38
CA ARG A 312 9.37 -14.58 11.64
C ARG A 312 9.25 -13.06 11.51
N ILE A 313 8.37 -12.60 10.63
CA ILE A 313 8.07 -11.18 10.48
C ILE A 313 7.54 -10.65 11.84
N GLN A 314 8.24 -9.69 12.44
CA GLN A 314 7.94 -9.25 13.79
C GLN A 314 6.65 -8.41 13.84
N LEU A 315 6.56 -7.35 13.03
CA LEU A 315 5.37 -6.51 12.93
C LEU A 315 4.75 -6.64 11.53
N LEU A 316 3.52 -7.16 11.48
CA LEU A 316 2.80 -7.42 10.25
C LEU A 316 1.39 -6.88 10.35
N TRP A 317 0.98 -6.10 9.36
CA TRP A 317 -0.40 -5.73 9.18
C TRP A 317 -1.00 -6.56 8.04
N VAL A 318 -2.30 -6.83 8.11
CA VAL A 318 -2.97 -7.72 7.17
C VAL A 318 -4.26 -7.05 6.70
N LEU A 319 -4.36 -6.78 5.40
CA LEU A 319 -5.57 -6.21 4.80
C LEU A 319 -6.36 -7.31 4.09
N SER A 320 -7.50 -7.72 4.65
CA SER A 320 -8.39 -8.68 4.02
C SER A 320 -8.97 -8.13 2.72
N VAL A 321 -8.83 -8.85 1.62
CA VAL A 321 -9.34 -8.49 0.29
C VAL A 321 -10.03 -9.71 -0.36
N PRO A 322 -11.11 -10.24 0.24
CA PRO A 322 -11.71 -11.50 -0.20
C PRO A 322 -12.02 -11.53 -1.70
N GLY A 323 -11.62 -12.61 -2.37
CA GLY A 323 -11.81 -12.80 -3.82
C GLY A 323 -10.82 -12.04 -4.71
N ALA A 324 -9.96 -11.18 -4.16
CA ALA A 324 -8.99 -10.43 -4.97
C ALA A 324 -7.93 -11.34 -5.59
N THR A 325 -7.58 -11.06 -6.84
CA THR A 325 -6.40 -11.59 -7.55
C THR A 325 -5.37 -10.49 -7.79
N ALA A 326 -4.11 -10.86 -8.03
CA ALA A 326 -3.05 -9.90 -8.38
C ALA A 326 -3.47 -8.95 -9.51
N GLN A 327 -4.12 -9.49 -10.55
CA GLN A 327 -4.65 -8.72 -11.67
C GLN A 327 -5.77 -7.75 -11.28
N SER A 328 -6.66 -8.11 -10.34
CA SER A 328 -7.79 -7.27 -9.95
C SER A 328 -7.40 -6.06 -9.09
N ILE A 329 -6.39 -6.23 -8.23
CA ILE A 329 -5.99 -5.23 -7.23
C ILE A 329 -4.60 -4.64 -7.49
N GLY A 330 -3.84 -5.17 -8.45
CA GLY A 330 -2.53 -4.64 -8.82
C GLY A 330 -1.44 -4.91 -7.78
N VAL A 331 -1.51 -6.00 -7.01
CA VAL A 331 -0.53 -6.38 -5.97
C VAL A 331 0.14 -7.69 -6.38
N SER A 332 1.46 -7.81 -6.18
CA SER A 332 2.18 -9.07 -6.42
C SER A 332 1.63 -10.20 -5.54
N ASP A 333 1.53 -11.41 -6.08
CA ASP A 333 1.28 -12.64 -5.34
C ASP A 333 2.54 -13.50 -5.16
N ALA A 334 3.72 -12.97 -5.49
CA ALA A 334 4.99 -13.57 -5.15
C ALA A 334 5.20 -13.57 -3.63
N ASP A 335 5.84 -14.62 -3.12
CA ASP A 335 6.17 -14.71 -1.70
C ASP A 335 7.36 -13.78 -1.39
N HIS A 336 7.12 -12.80 -0.52
CA HIS A 336 8.12 -11.84 -0.04
C HIS A 336 8.45 -12.04 1.45
N ARG A 337 8.15 -13.22 2.00
CA ARG A 337 8.32 -13.52 3.42
C ARG A 337 9.77 -13.39 3.88
N GLU A 338 10.73 -13.92 3.11
CA GLU A 338 12.13 -13.90 3.53
C GLU A 338 12.71 -12.49 3.48
N GLU A 339 12.38 -11.68 2.47
CA GLU A 339 12.72 -10.25 2.43
C GLU A 339 12.14 -9.53 3.65
N ALA A 340 10.88 -9.83 4.01
CA ALA A 340 10.21 -9.24 5.16
C ALA A 340 10.84 -9.62 6.50
N ILE A 341 11.24 -10.88 6.69
CA ILE A 341 11.99 -11.33 7.88
C ILE A 341 13.32 -10.57 7.98
N ASN A 342 13.98 -10.32 6.85
CA ASN A 342 15.26 -9.64 6.76
C ASN A 342 15.14 -8.10 6.68
N GLY A 343 14.01 -7.52 7.10
CA GLY A 343 13.82 -6.07 7.20
C GLY A 343 13.71 -5.33 5.87
N ARG A 344 13.44 -6.04 4.77
CA ARG A 344 13.27 -5.55 3.40
C ARG A 344 11.86 -5.79 2.85
N GLY A 345 10.88 -5.90 3.75
CA GLY A 345 9.52 -6.32 3.40
C GLY A 345 8.80 -5.30 2.52
N VAL A 346 8.07 -5.81 1.54
CA VAL A 346 7.09 -5.07 0.73
C VAL A 346 5.75 -5.79 0.79
N PRO A 347 4.60 -5.13 0.53
CA PRO A 347 3.32 -5.82 0.57
C PRO A 347 3.12 -6.87 -0.53
N TRP A 348 2.43 -7.97 -0.22
CA TRP A 348 2.08 -9.02 -1.19
C TRP A 348 0.74 -9.69 -0.89
N LEU A 349 0.11 -10.24 -1.92
CA LEU A 349 -1.17 -10.91 -1.88
C LEU A 349 -0.98 -12.41 -1.56
N MET A 350 -1.72 -12.89 -0.58
CA MET A 350 -1.83 -14.29 -0.22
C MET A 350 -3.22 -14.82 -0.58
N LEU A 351 -3.30 -16.10 -0.93
CA LEU A 351 -4.56 -16.82 -1.18
C LEU A 351 -5.43 -16.15 -2.26
N ALA A 352 -4.79 -15.67 -3.34
CA ALA A 352 -5.44 -14.97 -4.44
C ALA A 352 -6.67 -15.73 -4.97
N GLY A 353 -7.76 -14.99 -5.23
CA GLY A 353 -9.02 -15.53 -5.74
C GLY A 353 -9.89 -16.29 -4.73
N THR A 354 -9.42 -16.49 -3.50
CA THR A 354 -10.18 -17.19 -2.45
C THR A 354 -10.92 -16.21 -1.52
N PRO A 355 -11.94 -16.66 -0.76
CA PRO A 355 -12.55 -15.84 0.30
C PRO A 355 -11.56 -15.40 1.39
N GLY A 356 -10.42 -16.09 1.51
CA GLY A 356 -9.34 -15.77 2.43
C GLY A 356 -8.26 -14.85 1.86
N ALA A 357 -8.41 -14.34 0.63
CA ALA A 357 -7.43 -13.45 0.02
C ALA A 357 -7.12 -12.24 0.93
N HIS A 358 -5.83 -11.97 1.16
CA HIS A 358 -5.37 -10.89 2.02
C HIS A 358 -4.00 -10.38 1.60
N ILE A 359 -3.73 -9.10 1.86
CA ILE A 359 -2.43 -8.48 1.63
C ILE A 359 -1.65 -8.48 2.92
N MET A 360 -0.47 -9.09 2.89
CA MET A 360 0.53 -9.01 3.94
C MET A 360 1.26 -7.68 3.80
N ILE A 361 1.34 -6.89 4.86
CA ILE A 361 2.01 -5.58 4.90
C ILE A 361 3.04 -5.62 6.03
N PRO A 362 4.28 -6.06 5.76
CA PRO A 362 5.35 -6.00 6.75
C PRO A 362 5.72 -4.56 7.08
N ILE A 363 6.02 -4.29 8.35
CA ILE A 363 6.49 -2.99 8.79
C ILE A 363 7.98 -3.08 9.10
N ASN A 364 8.82 -2.53 8.22
CA ASN A 364 10.27 -2.45 8.43
C ASN A 364 10.54 -1.39 9.52
N LYS A 365 10.98 -1.84 10.70
CA LYS A 365 11.26 -1.03 11.89
C LYS A 365 12.33 -1.64 12.76
#